data_AF-A0A0E3QBG3-F1
#
_entry.id   AF-A0A0E3QBG3-F1
#
_cell.length_a   1.000
_cell.length_b   1.000
_cell.length_c   1.000
_cell.angle_alpha   90.00
_cell.angle_beta   90.00
_cell.angle_gamma   90.00
#
_symmetry.space_group_name_H-M   'P 1'
#
loop_
_entity.id
_entity.type
_entity.pdbx_description
1 polymer ?
#
loop_
_entity_poly.entity_id
_entity_poly.type
_entity_poly.pdbx_seq_one_letter_code
_entity_poly.pdbx_strand_id
1 'polypeptide(L)'
;MEEVLKVIGKYVNNELKKGIEVDKLEDEHFGNCRGYDQLNENEKYKVKAVVARYIKQVNKDNSDDRKNEIKNIVEEALEEFKKDGIEKVSLTDKESRFMKNKKRVFELAYNSQITVDHKLGIIVANAVSQDRTDMYQLEPQIKLVEENCGFLKEGTKICADSGYYSGNNIYYLKTQYQNPVINVKLKITRFYNWL
;
A
#
# COMPACT_ATOMS: atom_id res chain seq x y z
N MET A 1 -0.31 -40.74 -7.05
CA MET A 1 0.13 -39.41 -6.54
C MET A 1 0.60 -39.47 -5.09
N GLU A 2 -0.09 -40.19 -4.20
CA GLU A 2 0.32 -40.35 -2.78
C GLU A 2 1.71 -40.97 -2.58
N GLU A 3 2.08 -41.99 -3.35
CA GLU A 3 3.40 -42.63 -3.23
C GLU A 3 4.55 -41.68 -3.62
N VAL A 4 4.34 -40.86 -4.65
CA VAL A 4 5.32 -39.86 -5.11
C VAL A 4 5.54 -38.79 -4.05
N LEU A 5 4.47 -38.28 -3.44
CA LEU A 5 4.54 -37.33 -2.33
C LEU A 5 5.27 -37.91 -1.11
N LYS A 6 5.10 -39.21 -0.84
CA LYS A 6 5.78 -39.90 0.26
C LYS A 6 7.29 -40.02 0.03
N VAL A 7 7.71 -40.28 -1.21
CA VAL A 7 9.14 -40.33 -1.59
C VAL A 7 9.77 -38.94 -1.48
N ILE A 8 9.09 -37.91 -2.00
CA ILE A 8 9.55 -36.51 -1.91
C ILE A 8 9.64 -36.08 -0.44
N GLY A 9 8.62 -36.36 0.38
CA GLY A 9 8.64 -36.03 1.80
C GLY A 9 9.79 -36.72 2.56
N LYS A 10 10.13 -37.96 2.19
CA LYS A 10 11.28 -38.68 2.77
C LYS A 10 12.61 -38.03 2.35
N TYR A 11 12.73 -37.60 1.10
CA TYR A 11 13.92 -36.90 0.61
C TYR A 11 14.11 -35.56 1.31
N VAL A 12 13.06 -34.74 1.39
CA VAL A 12 13.09 -33.44 2.08
C VAL A 12 13.49 -33.61 3.55
N ASN A 13 12.89 -34.57 4.26
CA ASN A 13 13.26 -34.84 5.65
C ASN A 13 14.71 -35.32 5.82
N ASN A 14 15.26 -36.04 4.83
CA ASN A 14 16.64 -36.48 4.87
C ASN A 14 17.61 -35.32 4.67
N GLU A 15 17.32 -34.41 3.72
CA GLU A 15 18.12 -33.21 3.50
C GLU A 15 18.04 -32.24 4.69
N LEU A 16 16.87 -32.07 5.31
CA LEU A 16 16.72 -31.29 6.54
C LEU A 16 17.55 -31.85 7.69
N LYS A 17 17.58 -33.18 7.86
CA LYS A 17 18.41 -33.82 8.88
C LYS A 17 19.89 -33.59 8.65
N LYS A 18 20.36 -33.75 7.40
CA LYS A 18 21.75 -33.46 7.03
C LYS A 18 22.10 -32.00 7.30
N GLY A 19 21.22 -31.05 6.95
CA GLY A 19 21.43 -29.62 7.21
C GLY A 19 21.59 -29.33 8.70
N ILE A 20 20.71 -29.87 9.55
CA ILE A 20 20.80 -29.69 11.02
C ILE A 20 22.09 -30.30 11.59
N GLU A 21 22.56 -31.42 11.04
CA GLU A 21 23.80 -32.06 11.47
C GLU A 21 25.03 -31.24 11.06
N VAL A 22 25.04 -30.70 9.84
CA VAL A 22 26.09 -29.79 9.37
C VAL A 22 26.12 -28.52 10.19
N ASP A 23 24.98 -27.88 10.46
CA ASP A 23 24.90 -26.66 11.29
C ASP A 23 25.49 -26.89 12.68
N LYS A 24 25.20 -28.03 13.32
CA LYS A 24 25.78 -28.36 14.64
C LYS A 24 27.28 -28.56 14.60
N LEU A 25 27.79 -29.23 13.57
CA LEU A 25 29.24 -29.41 13.38
C LEU A 25 29.93 -28.08 13.09
N GLU A 26 29.29 -27.21 12.31
CA GLU A 26 29.78 -25.86 12.03
C GLU A 26 29.77 -25.00 13.31
N ASP A 27 28.71 -25.03 14.10
CA ASP A 27 28.62 -24.32 15.38
C ASP A 27 29.68 -24.79 16.39
N GLU A 28 29.97 -26.09 16.45
CA GLU A 28 31.01 -26.65 17.33
C GLU A 28 32.43 -26.26 16.86
N HIS A 29 32.67 -26.25 15.54
CA HIS A 29 34.00 -25.98 14.98
C HIS A 29 34.31 -24.48 14.88
N PHE A 30 33.29 -23.65 14.62
CA PHE A 30 33.45 -22.24 14.27
C PHE A 30 32.83 -21.28 15.31
N GLY A 31 32.00 -21.75 16.23
CA GLY A 31 31.39 -20.92 17.28
C GLY A 31 30.72 -19.66 16.73
N ASN A 32 31.03 -18.49 17.31
CA ASN A 32 30.44 -17.20 16.91
C ASN A 32 31.13 -16.51 15.71
N CYS A 33 32.06 -17.18 15.02
CA CYS A 33 32.76 -16.52 13.91
C CYS A 33 31.85 -16.38 12.68
N ARG A 34 31.94 -15.25 11.96
CA ARG A 34 31.06 -15.00 10.81
C ARG A 34 31.52 -15.86 9.63
N GLY A 35 30.64 -16.13 8.67
CA GLY A 35 30.99 -16.91 7.47
C GLY A 35 32.20 -16.38 6.69
N TYR A 36 32.52 -15.08 6.81
CA TYR A 36 33.76 -14.50 6.26
C TYR A 36 35.01 -14.96 7.01
N ASP A 37 34.92 -15.13 8.32
CA ASP A 37 36.04 -15.48 9.20
C ASP A 37 36.45 -16.96 9.03
N GLN A 38 35.50 -17.80 8.60
CA GLN A 38 35.67 -19.23 8.31
C GLN A 38 36.51 -19.51 7.05
N LEU A 39 36.69 -18.52 6.16
CA LEU A 39 37.40 -18.67 4.90
C LEU A 39 38.93 -18.66 5.08
N ASN A 40 39.64 -19.44 4.25
CA ASN A 40 41.11 -19.36 4.17
C ASN A 40 41.56 -18.03 3.52
N GLU A 41 42.84 -17.65 3.66
CA GLU A 41 43.31 -16.34 3.16
C GLU A 41 43.06 -16.13 1.65
N ASN A 42 43.19 -17.18 0.85
CA ASN A 42 42.94 -17.13 -0.59
C ASN A 42 41.46 -16.89 -0.93
N GLU A 43 40.54 -17.51 -0.17
CA GLU A 43 39.10 -17.31 -0.30
C GLU A 43 38.67 -15.93 0.19
N LYS A 44 39.23 -15.48 1.32
CA LYS A 44 39.04 -14.11 1.83
C LYS A 44 39.47 -13.06 0.82
N TYR A 45 40.58 -13.31 0.11
CA TYR A 45 41.08 -12.45 -0.97
C TYR A 45 40.13 -12.43 -2.17
N LYS A 46 39.61 -13.59 -2.60
CA LYS A 46 38.62 -13.68 -3.68
C LYS A 46 37.34 -12.91 -3.34
N VAL A 47 36.82 -13.07 -2.12
CA VAL A 47 35.63 -12.34 -1.65
C VAL A 47 35.89 -10.83 -1.61
N LYS A 48 37.03 -10.39 -1.06
CA LYS A 48 37.44 -8.97 -1.08
C LYS A 48 37.53 -8.41 -2.49
N ALA A 49 38.09 -9.18 -3.44
CA ALA A 49 38.22 -8.75 -4.83
C ALA A 49 36.87 -8.63 -5.54
N VAL A 50 35.92 -9.54 -5.29
CA VAL A 50 34.55 -9.46 -5.83
C VAL A 50 33.80 -8.28 -5.23
N VAL A 51 33.87 -8.09 -3.91
CA VAL A 51 33.27 -6.93 -3.23
C VAL A 51 33.83 -5.61 -3.75
N ALA A 52 35.15 -5.51 -3.92
CA ALA A 52 35.80 -4.32 -4.48
C ALA A 52 35.37 -4.05 -5.94
N ARG A 53 35.22 -5.09 -6.77
CA ARG A 53 34.69 -4.95 -8.13
C ARG A 53 33.24 -4.48 -8.12
N TYR A 54 32.40 -5.05 -7.26
CA TYR A 54 31.01 -4.66 -7.11
C TYR A 54 30.88 -3.20 -6.66
N ILE A 55 31.62 -2.78 -5.63
CA ILE A 55 31.68 -1.38 -5.17
C ILE A 55 32.16 -0.46 -6.30
N LYS A 56 33.18 -0.86 -7.06
CA LYS A 56 33.68 -0.07 -8.20
C LYS A 56 32.67 0.02 -9.33
N GLN A 57 31.90 -1.03 -9.59
CA GLN A 57 30.85 -1.06 -10.60
C GLN A 57 29.66 -0.19 -10.17
N VAL A 58 29.20 -0.33 -8.92
CA VAL A 58 28.17 0.52 -8.31
C VAL A 58 28.59 2.00 -8.33
N ASN A 59 29.85 2.33 -7.99
CA ASN A 59 30.34 3.71 -8.02
C ASN A 59 30.54 4.27 -9.43
N LYS A 60 30.83 3.42 -10.42
CA LYS A 60 31.02 3.82 -11.82
C LYS A 60 29.68 4.04 -12.54
N ASP A 61 28.64 3.35 -12.12
CA ASP A 61 27.30 3.43 -12.71
C ASP A 61 26.34 4.39 -11.95
N ASN A 62 26.65 4.87 -10.72
CA ASN A 62 25.65 5.56 -9.87
C ASN A 62 26.01 6.93 -9.27
N SER A 63 27.20 7.52 -9.44
CA SER A 63 27.50 8.71 -8.62
C SER A 63 26.73 9.98 -9.02
N ASP A 64 26.54 10.24 -10.32
CA ASP A 64 25.86 11.46 -10.78
C ASP A 64 24.42 11.20 -11.22
N ASP A 65 24.14 10.12 -11.95
CA ASP A 65 22.77 9.81 -12.40
C ASP A 65 21.84 9.43 -11.24
N ARG A 66 22.26 8.52 -10.35
CA ARG A 66 21.47 8.18 -9.15
C ARG A 66 21.33 9.35 -8.19
N LYS A 67 22.37 10.19 -8.09
CA LYS A 67 22.33 11.40 -7.25
C LYS A 67 21.39 12.44 -7.83
N ASN A 68 21.33 12.59 -9.15
CA ASN A 68 20.36 13.43 -9.84
C ASN A 68 18.94 12.86 -9.72
N GLU A 69 18.74 11.55 -9.84
CA GLU A 69 17.45 10.88 -9.60
C GLU A 69 16.96 11.13 -8.16
N ILE A 70 17.83 10.90 -7.16
CA ILE A 70 17.50 11.14 -5.75
C ILE A 70 17.21 12.63 -5.53
N LYS A 71 17.98 13.53 -6.13
CA LYS A 71 17.77 14.97 -6.04
C LYS A 71 16.41 15.37 -6.64
N ASN A 72 16.05 14.84 -7.81
CA ASN A 72 14.75 15.09 -8.44
C ASN A 72 13.60 14.54 -7.57
N ILE A 73 13.75 13.33 -7.02
CA ILE A 73 12.75 12.76 -6.10
C ILE A 73 12.54 13.66 -4.88
N VAL A 74 13.62 14.19 -4.31
CA VAL A 74 13.57 15.09 -3.16
C VAL A 74 12.97 16.45 -3.55
N GLU A 75 13.31 17.00 -4.71
CA GLU A 75 12.74 18.26 -5.22
C GLU A 75 11.23 18.13 -5.45
N GLU A 76 10.77 17.05 -6.10
CA GLU A 76 9.35 16.80 -6.32
C GLU A 76 8.59 16.60 -4.99
N ALA A 77 9.16 15.84 -4.05
CA ALA A 77 8.58 15.68 -2.72
C ALA A 77 8.51 17.01 -1.95
N LEU A 78 9.48 17.91 -2.14
CA LEU A 78 9.49 19.27 -1.56
C LEU A 78 8.46 20.19 -2.23
N GLU A 79 8.21 20.06 -3.53
CA GLU A 79 7.15 20.82 -4.20
C GLU A 79 5.77 20.39 -3.73
N GLU A 80 5.56 19.08 -3.58
CA GLU A 80 4.31 18.52 -3.06
C GLU A 80 4.08 18.90 -1.59
N PHE A 81 5.14 18.92 -0.79
CA PHE A 81 5.13 19.47 0.57
C PHE A 81 4.61 20.92 0.61
N LYS A 82 5.09 21.76 -0.32
CA LYS A 82 4.69 23.18 -0.40
C LYS A 82 3.25 23.36 -0.85
N LYS A 83 2.75 22.53 -1.78
CA LYS A 83 1.37 22.60 -2.28
C LYS A 83 0.35 22.29 -1.20
N ASP A 84 0.61 21.28 -0.37
CA ASP A 84 -0.38 20.76 0.57
C ASP A 84 -0.16 21.19 2.04
N GLY A 85 0.90 21.94 2.33
CA GLY A 85 1.20 22.44 3.69
C GLY A 85 1.33 21.34 4.74
N ILE A 86 1.86 20.17 4.34
CA ILE A 86 1.95 18.96 5.17
C ILE A 86 3.27 18.95 5.93
N GLU A 87 3.34 18.34 7.12
CA GLU A 87 4.60 18.20 7.87
C GLU A 87 5.51 17.03 7.40
N LYS A 88 4.98 16.05 6.65
CA LYS A 88 5.70 14.83 6.25
C LYS A 88 5.20 14.29 4.90
N VAL A 89 6.12 13.89 4.03
CA VAL A 89 5.84 13.32 2.69
C VAL A 89 6.50 11.95 2.58
N SER A 90 5.91 11.05 1.81
CA SER A 90 6.54 9.78 1.47
C SER A 90 7.60 9.99 0.39
N LEU A 91 8.77 9.36 0.55
CA LEU A 91 9.83 9.37 -0.46
C LEU A 91 9.61 8.30 -1.54
N THR A 92 8.82 7.28 -1.24
CA THR A 92 8.57 6.15 -2.15
C THR A 92 7.35 6.39 -3.02
N ASP A 93 6.34 7.07 -2.46
CA ASP A 93 5.07 7.31 -3.12
C ASP A 93 4.57 8.72 -2.84
N LYS A 94 4.94 9.64 -3.72
CA LYS A 94 4.84 11.09 -3.50
C LYS A 94 3.40 11.55 -3.31
N GLU A 95 2.48 10.92 -4.02
CA GLU A 95 1.06 11.26 -3.96
C GLU A 95 0.39 10.75 -2.68
N SER A 96 0.95 9.77 -1.96
CA SER A 96 0.36 9.30 -0.70
C SER A 96 0.30 10.39 0.38
N ARG A 97 -0.74 10.33 1.23
CA ARG A 97 -0.96 11.32 2.30
C ARG A 97 -1.05 10.66 3.66
N PHE A 98 -0.56 11.34 4.70
CA PHE A 98 -0.81 10.91 6.07
C PHE A 98 -2.30 11.07 6.41
N MET A 99 -2.99 9.95 6.54
CA MET A 99 -4.39 9.88 6.91
C MET A 99 -4.56 9.08 8.20
N LYS A 100 -5.58 9.43 8.98
CA LYS A 100 -5.88 8.76 10.24
C LYS A 100 -6.76 7.54 9.98
N ASN A 101 -6.27 6.36 10.31
CA ASN A 101 -7.03 5.14 10.15
C ASN A 101 -8.04 4.93 11.29
N LYS A 102 -8.87 3.87 11.17
CA LYS A 102 -9.89 3.52 12.18
C LYS A 102 -9.29 3.22 13.56
N LYS A 103 -8.03 2.77 13.62
CA LYS A 103 -7.27 2.55 14.87
C LYS A 103 -6.68 3.84 15.45
N ARG A 104 -7.00 5.00 14.87
CA ARG A 104 -6.47 6.33 15.22
C ARG A 104 -4.97 6.48 15.01
N VAL A 105 -4.36 5.61 14.20
CA VAL A 105 -2.95 5.69 13.80
C VAL A 105 -2.87 6.47 12.48
N PHE A 106 -1.87 7.32 12.35
CA PHE A 106 -1.59 8.02 11.09
C PHE A 106 -0.68 7.14 10.23
N GLU A 107 -1.12 6.86 9.01
CA GLU A 107 -0.37 6.10 8.03
C GLU A 107 -0.47 6.76 6.66
N LEU A 108 0.50 6.49 5.79
CA LEU A 108 0.45 6.92 4.39
C LEU A 108 -0.63 6.11 3.68
N ALA A 109 -1.64 6.81 3.16
CA ALA A 109 -2.78 6.20 2.52
C ALA A 109 -3.38 7.13 1.46
N TYR A 110 -4.29 6.56 0.70
CA TYR A 110 -5.16 7.26 -0.25
C TYR A 110 -6.60 7.15 0.24
N ASN A 111 -7.42 8.12 -0.12
CA ASN A 111 -8.85 8.04 0.13
C ASN A 111 -9.57 7.41 -1.07
N SER A 112 -10.00 6.14 -0.92
CA SER A 112 -10.71 5.42 -1.97
C SER A 112 -12.21 5.57 -1.83
N GLN A 113 -12.87 5.88 -2.94
CA GLN A 113 -14.31 6.14 -3.06
C GLN A 113 -14.94 5.05 -3.93
N ILE A 114 -16.03 4.43 -3.47
CA ILE A 114 -16.70 3.34 -4.17
C ILE A 114 -18.21 3.58 -4.12
N THR A 115 -18.86 3.53 -5.28
CA THR A 115 -20.32 3.61 -5.41
C THR A 115 -20.87 2.30 -5.96
N VAL A 116 -21.95 1.82 -5.34
CA VAL A 116 -22.53 0.50 -5.61
C VAL A 116 -24.02 0.63 -5.91
N ASP A 117 -24.51 -0.08 -6.93
CA ASP A 117 -25.95 -0.23 -7.14
C ASP A 117 -26.57 -1.09 -6.03
N HIS A 118 -27.58 -0.55 -5.36
CA HIS A 118 -28.19 -1.21 -4.20
C HIS A 118 -28.90 -2.53 -4.54
N LYS A 119 -29.45 -2.68 -5.74
CA LYS A 119 -30.26 -3.86 -6.10
C LYS A 119 -29.40 -5.03 -6.56
N LEU A 120 -28.39 -4.75 -7.37
CA LEU A 120 -27.53 -5.75 -8.01
C LEU A 120 -26.23 -5.97 -7.23
N GLY A 121 -25.85 -5.04 -6.36
CA GLY A 121 -24.60 -5.11 -5.59
C GLY A 121 -23.34 -4.91 -6.47
N ILE A 122 -23.49 -4.27 -7.63
CA ILE A 122 -22.41 -4.05 -8.59
C ILE A 122 -21.77 -2.69 -8.33
N ILE A 123 -20.44 -2.61 -8.40
CA ILE A 123 -19.71 -1.35 -8.36
C ILE A 123 -19.96 -0.60 -9.68
N VAL A 124 -20.54 0.59 -9.57
CA VAL A 124 -20.90 1.46 -10.71
C VAL A 124 -19.95 2.64 -10.89
N ALA A 125 -19.20 3.00 -9.85
CA ALA A 125 -18.14 4.00 -9.90
C ALA A 125 -17.09 3.75 -8.82
N ASN A 126 -15.85 4.11 -9.11
CA ASN A 126 -14.73 4.07 -8.17
C ASN A 126 -13.76 5.22 -8.47
N ALA A 127 -13.21 5.84 -7.43
CA ALA A 127 -12.15 6.83 -7.58
C ALA A 127 -11.17 6.77 -6.41
N VAL A 128 -9.98 7.32 -6.63
CA VAL A 128 -8.96 7.50 -5.60
C VAL A 128 -8.69 9.00 -5.48
N SER A 129 -8.80 9.53 -4.27
CA SER A 129 -8.61 10.94 -3.95
C SER A 129 -7.50 11.11 -2.92
N GLN A 130 -6.82 12.26 -3.00
CA GLN A 130 -5.87 12.70 -1.99
C GLN A 130 -6.52 13.47 -0.84
N ASP A 131 -7.81 13.76 -0.96
CA ASP A 131 -8.54 14.43 0.10
C ASP A 131 -8.63 13.54 1.33
N ARG A 132 -8.20 14.09 2.48
CA ARG A 132 -8.27 13.41 3.78
C ARG A 132 -9.70 13.19 4.29
N THR A 133 -10.69 13.75 3.62
CA THR A 133 -12.10 13.77 4.03
C THR A 133 -13.02 13.47 2.85
N ASP A 134 -14.10 12.77 3.11
CA ASP A 134 -15.13 12.42 2.11
C ASP A 134 -16.09 13.60 1.83
N MET A 135 -15.95 14.70 2.57
CA MET A 135 -16.87 15.84 2.55
C MET A 135 -17.09 16.42 1.14
N TYR A 136 -16.08 16.35 0.27
CA TYR A 136 -16.11 16.90 -1.09
C TYR A 136 -16.23 15.83 -2.17
N GLN A 137 -16.37 14.57 -1.80
CA GLN A 137 -16.26 13.44 -2.72
C GLN A 137 -17.62 12.95 -3.25
N LEU A 138 -18.74 13.45 -2.71
CA LEU A 138 -20.07 13.03 -3.13
C LEU A 138 -20.40 13.43 -4.57
N GLU A 139 -20.30 14.73 -4.88
CA GLU A 139 -20.61 15.25 -6.21
C GLU A 139 -19.71 14.64 -7.30
N PRO A 140 -18.38 14.53 -7.12
CA PRO A 140 -17.51 13.82 -8.06
C PRO A 140 -17.93 12.36 -8.28
N GLN A 141 -18.31 11.64 -7.22
CA GLN A 141 -18.76 10.25 -7.36
C GLN A 141 -20.06 10.14 -8.15
N ILE A 142 -21.02 11.03 -7.93
CA ILE A 142 -22.29 11.01 -8.67
C ILE A 142 -22.05 11.29 -10.15
N LYS A 143 -21.23 12.28 -10.49
CA LYS A 143 -20.87 12.56 -11.88
C LYS A 143 -20.20 11.36 -12.55
N LEU A 144 -19.34 10.64 -11.83
CA LEU A 144 -18.70 9.44 -12.36
C LEU A 144 -19.71 8.30 -12.60
N VAL A 145 -20.72 8.15 -11.74
CA VAL A 145 -21.83 7.21 -12.00
C VAL A 145 -22.58 7.59 -13.26
N GLU A 146 -22.86 8.88 -13.46
CA GLU A 146 -23.56 9.36 -14.65
C GLU A 146 -22.74 9.17 -15.93
N GLU A 147 -21.43 9.34 -15.85
CA GLU A 147 -20.50 9.05 -16.96
C GLU A 147 -20.50 7.56 -17.31
N ASN A 148 -20.43 6.68 -16.30
CA ASN A 148 -20.33 5.24 -16.51
C ASN A 148 -21.65 4.58 -16.93
N CYS A 149 -22.76 5.02 -16.34
CA CYS A 149 -24.07 4.36 -16.43
C CYS A 149 -25.14 5.19 -17.16
N GLY A 150 -24.81 6.42 -17.57
CA GLY A 150 -25.75 7.41 -18.05
C GLY A 150 -26.43 8.19 -16.93
N PHE A 151 -27.13 9.27 -17.30
CA PHE A 151 -27.78 10.18 -16.34
C PHE A 151 -28.70 9.44 -15.36
N LEU A 152 -28.59 9.81 -14.09
CA LEU A 152 -29.47 9.27 -13.07
C LEU A 152 -30.88 9.82 -13.26
N LYS A 153 -31.88 8.95 -13.15
CA LYS A 153 -33.28 9.35 -13.29
C LYS A 153 -33.69 10.24 -12.13
N GLU A 154 -34.60 11.18 -12.39
CA GLU A 154 -35.22 11.99 -11.35
C GLU A 154 -35.87 11.09 -10.28
N GLY A 155 -35.65 11.42 -9.00
CA GLY A 155 -36.10 10.59 -7.87
C GLY A 155 -35.21 9.40 -7.52
N THR A 156 -34.02 9.27 -8.14
CA THR A 156 -33.01 8.30 -7.71
C THR A 156 -32.61 8.56 -6.25
N LYS A 157 -32.74 7.53 -5.41
CA LYS A 157 -32.37 7.61 -3.99
C LYS A 157 -30.87 7.39 -3.84
N ILE A 158 -30.19 8.38 -3.29
CA ILE A 158 -28.75 8.32 -3.02
C ILE A 158 -28.56 8.15 -1.51
N CYS A 159 -27.78 7.13 -1.13
CA CYS A 159 -27.41 6.85 0.25
C CYS A 159 -25.89 6.93 0.40
N ALA A 160 -25.42 7.72 1.37
CA ALA A 160 -24.01 7.93 1.64
C ALA A 160 -23.73 7.89 3.15
N ASP A 161 -22.49 7.57 3.53
CA ASP A 161 -22.05 7.61 4.93
C ASP A 161 -22.00 9.06 5.45
N SER A 162 -22.00 9.19 6.77
CA SER A 162 -21.83 10.42 7.54
C SER A 162 -20.58 11.23 7.16
N GLY A 163 -19.53 10.61 6.61
CA GLY A 163 -18.35 11.33 6.08
C GLY A 163 -18.68 12.29 4.94
N TYR A 164 -19.74 12.01 4.17
CA TYR A 164 -20.22 12.87 3.07
C TYR A 164 -21.19 13.96 3.55
N TYR A 165 -21.45 14.07 4.85
CA TYR A 165 -22.38 15.07 5.37
C TYR A 165 -21.76 16.48 5.28
N SER A 166 -22.24 17.28 4.32
CA SER A 166 -21.84 18.67 4.13
C SER A 166 -23.00 19.50 3.59
N GLY A 167 -23.04 20.79 3.93
CA GLY A 167 -24.07 21.70 3.42
C GLY A 167 -24.11 21.76 1.90
N ASN A 168 -22.93 21.77 1.27
CA ASN A 168 -22.78 21.76 -0.18
C ASN A 168 -23.34 20.48 -0.81
N ASN A 169 -23.07 19.31 -0.22
CA ASN A 169 -23.59 18.03 -0.71
C ASN A 169 -25.11 17.96 -0.59
N ILE A 170 -25.67 18.44 0.53
CA ILE A 170 -27.12 18.51 0.72
C ILE A 170 -27.76 19.43 -0.33
N TYR A 171 -27.16 20.60 -0.56
CA TYR A 171 -27.62 21.56 -1.55
C TYR A 171 -27.56 20.99 -2.97
N TYR A 172 -26.44 20.37 -3.34
CA TYR A 172 -26.24 19.70 -4.63
C TYR A 172 -27.33 18.65 -4.87
N LEU A 173 -27.52 17.74 -3.90
CA LEU A 173 -28.51 16.67 -4.03
C LEU A 173 -29.95 17.19 -4.09
N LYS A 174 -30.30 18.24 -3.32
CA LYS A 174 -31.64 18.86 -3.37
C LYS A 174 -31.91 19.51 -4.72
N THR A 175 -30.91 20.15 -5.30
CA THR A 175 -31.03 20.83 -6.59
C THR A 175 -31.22 19.84 -7.74
N GLN A 176 -30.53 18.69 -7.69
CA GLN A 176 -30.49 17.74 -8.81
C GLN A 176 -31.50 16.58 -8.69
N TYR A 177 -31.80 16.08 -7.48
CA TYR A 177 -32.48 14.77 -7.31
C TYR A 177 -33.66 14.76 -6.32
N GLN A 178 -34.01 15.90 -5.74
CA GLN A 178 -35.19 16.18 -4.90
C GLN A 178 -35.43 15.33 -3.62
N ASN A 179 -34.78 14.18 -3.39
CA ASN A 179 -34.90 13.39 -2.16
C ASN A 179 -33.60 12.65 -1.75
N PRO A 180 -32.60 13.35 -1.21
CA PRO A 180 -31.40 12.70 -0.68
C PRO A 180 -31.61 12.05 0.69
N VAL A 181 -31.07 10.84 0.86
CA VAL A 181 -30.99 10.17 2.16
C VAL A 181 -29.52 10.04 2.55
N ILE A 182 -28.93 11.11 3.09
CA ILE A 182 -27.61 11.03 3.73
C ILE A 182 -27.83 10.45 5.13
N ASN A 183 -27.27 9.28 5.39
CA ASN A 183 -27.48 8.61 6.67
C ASN A 183 -26.54 9.24 7.71
N VAL A 184 -27.04 10.22 8.47
CA VAL A 184 -26.34 10.74 9.64
C VAL A 184 -26.46 9.69 10.72
N LYS A 185 -25.39 8.93 11.00
CA LYS A 185 -25.38 7.95 12.08
C LYS A 185 -25.73 8.62 13.42
N LEU A 186 -27.00 8.50 13.82
CA LEU A 186 -27.36 8.21 15.19
C LEU A 186 -26.67 6.89 15.55
N LYS A 187 -25.82 6.92 16.58
CA LYS A 187 -25.15 5.74 17.14
C LYS A 187 -26.16 4.61 17.34
N ILE A 188 -26.06 3.55 16.53
CA ILE A 188 -26.57 2.23 16.87
C ILE A 188 -25.44 1.24 16.59
N THR A 189 -24.90 0.71 17.68
CA THR A 189 -23.92 -0.36 17.75
C THR A 189 -24.50 -1.64 17.15
N ARG A 190 -23.92 -2.14 16.06
CA ARG A 190 -23.99 -3.57 15.72
C ARG A 190 -22.72 -3.97 14.96
N PHE A 191 -21.94 -4.83 15.60
CA PHE A 191 -20.73 -5.45 15.07
C PHE A 191 -21.10 -6.43 13.95
N TYR A 192 -20.37 -6.39 12.84
CA TYR A 192 -20.05 -7.58 12.06
C TYR A 192 -18.55 -7.57 11.78
N ASN A 193 -17.83 -8.47 12.44
CA ASN A 193 -16.46 -8.82 12.12
C ASN A 193 -16.48 -9.55 10.77
N TRP A 194 -15.65 -9.12 9.83
CA TRP A 194 -15.16 -9.98 8.77
C TRP A 194 -13.67 -10.16 9.03
N LEU A 195 -13.32 -11.42 9.32
CA LEU A 195 -11.95 -11.95 9.38
C LEU A 195 -11.31 -11.88 7.99
#